data_AF-A0A1F9AAT0-F1
#
_entry.id   AF-A0A1F9AAT0-F1
#
_cell.length_a   1.000
_cell.length_b   1.000
_cell.length_c   1.000
_cell.angle_alpha   90.00
_cell.angle_beta   90.00
_cell.angle_gamma   90.00
#
_symmetry.space_group_name_H-M   'P 1'
#
loop_
_entity.id
_entity.type
_entity.pdbx_description
1 polymer ?
#
loop_
_entity_poly.entity_id
_entity_poly.type
_entity_poly.pdbx_seq_one_letter_code
_entity_poly.pdbx_strand_id
1 'polypeptide(L)'
;MAKKRQAIKRKKRSRGWPTTLIVLGVVGVVMGAAFSIQGVMKYYYLRDAMRQEKITLDFIPGAPKGEIVDSAKEALMAGDTIQQHRRTIAPTYGDLVGGKKYDPTNLRHLTYAQALNLEQYLYLAFMGFGVTQIVIFIGVFMIIMGIAIGGTGITLYKS
;
A
#
# COMPACT_ATOMS: atom_id res chain seq x y z
N MET A 1 11.25 -58.25 -17.54
CA MET A 1 11.75 -56.95 -17.03
C MET A 1 10.94 -55.71 -17.47
N ALA A 2 10.23 -55.71 -18.61
CA ALA A 2 9.51 -54.53 -19.13
C ALA A 2 8.35 -54.02 -18.24
N LYS A 3 7.53 -54.90 -17.64
CA LYS A 3 6.44 -54.52 -16.72
C LYS A 3 6.94 -53.78 -15.47
N LYS A 4 8.09 -54.18 -14.92
CA LYS A 4 8.70 -53.55 -13.73
C LYS A 4 9.19 -52.13 -14.04
N ARG A 5 9.76 -51.89 -15.23
CA ARG A 5 10.16 -50.55 -15.71
C ARG A 5 8.96 -49.63 -15.97
N GLN A 6 7.86 -50.15 -16.51
CA GLN A 6 6.62 -49.39 -16.72
C GLN A 6 5.93 -49.00 -15.39
N ALA A 7 5.93 -49.89 -14.40
CA ALA A 7 5.38 -49.61 -13.06
C ALA A 7 6.17 -48.52 -12.31
N ILE A 8 7.51 -48.54 -12.41
CA ILE A 8 8.38 -47.52 -11.82
C ILE A 8 8.18 -46.16 -12.52
N LYS A 9 8.04 -46.13 -13.86
CA LYS A 9 7.73 -44.90 -14.60
C LYS A 9 6.36 -44.32 -14.21
N ARG A 10 5.33 -45.15 -14.02
CA ARG A 10 4.00 -44.70 -13.55
C ARG A 10 4.05 -44.13 -12.12
N LYS A 11 4.74 -44.80 -11.19
CA LYS A 11 4.89 -44.36 -9.80
C LYS A 11 5.76 -43.09 -9.66
N LYS A 12 6.75 -42.91 -10.54
CA LYS A 12 7.56 -41.67 -10.61
C LYS A 12 6.77 -40.50 -11.20
N ARG A 13 5.91 -40.76 -12.21
CA ARG A 13 4.99 -39.76 -12.78
C ARG A 13 3.88 -39.35 -11.81
N SER A 14 3.40 -40.26 -10.96
CA SER A 14 2.37 -39.96 -9.95
C SER A 14 2.89 -39.12 -8.78
N ARG A 15 4.19 -39.21 -8.45
CA ARG A 15 4.80 -38.43 -7.36
C ARG A 15 5.29 -37.03 -7.75
N GLY A 16 5.51 -36.76 -9.04
CA GLY A 16 5.98 -35.43 -9.50
C GLY A 16 4.97 -34.31 -9.27
N TRP A 17 3.68 -34.60 -9.42
CA TRP A 17 2.61 -33.62 -9.22
C TRP A 17 2.48 -33.16 -7.75
N PRO A 18 2.40 -34.07 -6.76
CA PRO A 18 2.44 -33.68 -5.34
C PRO A 18 3.68 -32.86 -4.96
N THR A 19 4.87 -33.25 -5.42
CA THR A 19 6.10 -32.49 -5.13
C THR A 19 6.05 -31.08 -5.70
N THR A 20 5.47 -30.90 -6.89
CA THR A 20 5.30 -29.56 -7.49
C THR A 20 4.39 -28.67 -6.64
N LEU A 21 3.27 -29.21 -6.14
CA LEU A 21 2.36 -28.48 -5.24
C LEU A 21 3.04 -28.09 -3.93
N ILE A 22 3.86 -28.97 -3.35
CA ILE A 22 4.63 -28.65 -2.14
C ILE A 22 5.58 -27.49 -2.41
N VAL A 23 6.33 -27.53 -3.51
CA VAL A 23 7.27 -26.46 -3.88
C VAL A 23 6.53 -25.13 -4.12
N LEU A 24 5.42 -25.15 -4.87
CA LEU A 24 4.59 -23.96 -5.08
C LEU A 24 4.04 -23.39 -3.77
N GLY A 25 3.64 -24.26 -2.84
CA GLY A 25 3.21 -23.86 -1.52
C GLY A 25 4.29 -23.12 -0.73
N VAL A 26 5.51 -23.68 -0.70
CA VAL A 26 6.67 -23.05 -0.06
C VAL A 26 6.98 -21.69 -0.68
N VAL A 27 7.00 -21.60 -2.03
CA VAL A 27 7.23 -20.33 -2.73
C VAL A 27 6.16 -19.31 -2.37
N GLY A 28 4.88 -19.71 -2.33
CA GLY A 28 3.77 -18.84 -1.93
C GLY A 28 3.95 -18.28 -0.51
N VAL A 29 4.35 -19.12 0.45
CA VAL A 29 4.62 -18.68 1.83
C VAL A 29 5.79 -17.70 1.89
N VAL A 30 6.91 -18.01 1.23
CA VAL A 30 8.09 -17.14 1.22
C VAL A 30 7.78 -15.78 0.61
N MET A 31 7.11 -15.77 -0.55
CA MET A 31 6.71 -14.53 -1.22
C MET A 31 5.71 -13.74 -0.39
N GLY A 32 4.72 -14.41 0.19
CA GLY A 32 3.72 -13.76 1.04
C GLY A 32 4.34 -13.13 2.30
N ALA A 33 5.30 -13.82 2.93
CA ALA A 33 6.07 -13.27 4.04
C ALA A 33 6.88 -12.04 3.62
N ALA A 34 7.58 -12.10 2.48
CA ALA A 34 8.33 -10.96 1.95
C ALA A 34 7.44 -9.74 1.70
N PHE A 35 6.28 -9.92 1.06
CA PHE A 35 5.32 -8.85 0.80
C PHE A 35 4.76 -8.25 2.10
N SER A 36 4.39 -9.10 3.06
CA SER A 36 3.87 -8.65 4.36
C SER A 36 4.90 -7.80 5.11
N ILE A 37 6.15 -8.27 5.19
CA ILE A 37 7.25 -7.56 5.86
C ILE A 37 7.52 -6.23 5.14
N GLN A 38 7.60 -6.23 3.81
CA GLN A 38 7.81 -5.02 3.02
C GLN A 38 6.68 -4.00 3.18
N GLY A 39 5.43 -4.46 3.24
CA GLY A 39 4.27 -3.62 3.48
C GLY A 39 4.30 -2.98 4.86
N VAL A 40 4.60 -3.76 5.90
CA VAL A 40 4.71 -3.26 7.28
C VAL A 40 5.85 -2.25 7.44
N MET A 41 7.04 -2.54 6.90
CA MET A 41 8.17 -1.61 6.99
C MET A 41 7.86 -0.27 6.31
N LYS A 42 7.25 -0.29 5.13
CA LYS A 42 6.87 0.93 4.41
C LYS A 42 5.75 1.70 5.11
N TYR A 43 4.82 0.99 5.76
CA TYR A 43 3.79 1.62 6.58
C TYR A 43 4.41 2.43 7.72
N TYR A 44 5.33 1.83 8.47
CA TYR A 44 6.02 2.52 9.56
C TYR A 44 6.91 3.66 9.07
N TYR A 45 7.62 3.44 7.97
CA TYR A 45 8.42 4.50 7.35
C TYR A 45 7.58 5.73 6.99
N LEU A 46 6.42 5.51 6.37
CA LEU A 46 5.51 6.60 6.00
C LEU A 46 4.93 7.29 7.24
N ARG A 47 4.55 6.52 8.26
CA ARG A 47 4.10 7.04 9.55
C ARG A 47 5.15 7.93 10.21
N ASP A 48 6.39 7.47 10.25
CA ASP A 48 7.49 8.20 10.88
C ASP A 48 7.86 9.46 10.09
N ALA A 49 7.87 9.38 8.75
CA ALA A 49 8.07 10.56 7.90
C ALA A 49 6.98 11.62 8.14
N MET A 50 5.71 11.22 8.19
CA MET A 50 4.61 12.13 8.50
C MET A 50 4.72 12.75 9.90
N ARG A 51 5.19 11.98 10.88
CA ARG A 51 5.47 12.47 12.25
C ARG A 51 6.62 13.47 12.30
N GLN A 52 7.65 13.30 11.47
CA GLN A 52 8.77 14.23 11.37
C GLN A 52 8.35 15.56 10.77
N GLU A 53 7.45 15.54 9.79
CA GLU A 53 6.89 16.76 9.19
C GLU A 53 5.99 17.54 10.16
N LYS A 54 5.56 16.93 11.29
CA LYS A 54 4.73 17.55 12.34
C LYS A 54 3.53 18.34 11.78
N ILE A 55 2.90 17.82 10.74
CA ILE A 55 1.65 18.40 10.23
C ILE A 55 0.58 18.08 11.28
N THR A 56 0.19 19.09 12.06
CA THR A 56 -0.83 18.93 13.10
C THR A 56 -2.22 19.10 12.51
N LEU A 57 -3.20 18.42 13.10
CA LEU A 57 -4.61 18.55 12.74
C LEU A 57 -5.26 19.81 13.34
N ASP A 58 -4.47 20.76 13.88
CA ASP A 58 -4.97 21.91 14.65
C ASP A 58 -5.88 22.84 13.83
N PHE A 59 -5.72 22.83 12.51
CA PHE A 59 -6.55 23.61 11.59
C PHE A 59 -7.83 22.89 11.16
N ILE A 60 -8.04 21.62 11.58
CA ILE A 60 -9.23 20.83 11.25
C ILE A 60 -10.30 20.99 12.35
N PRO A 61 -11.52 21.44 12.00
CA PRO A 61 -12.61 21.53 12.96
C PRO A 61 -12.96 20.16 13.56
N GLY A 62 -12.83 20.03 14.88
CA GLY A 62 -13.18 18.81 15.62
C GLY A 62 -12.08 17.76 15.76
N ALA A 63 -10.88 18.01 15.23
CA ALA A 63 -9.72 17.16 15.50
C ALA A 63 -9.12 17.44 16.89
N PRO A 64 -8.62 16.42 17.59
CA PRO A 64 -7.83 16.60 18.81
C PRO A 64 -6.65 17.56 18.57
N LYS A 65 -6.59 18.64 19.37
CA LYS A 65 -5.50 19.62 19.29
C LYS A 65 -4.16 18.95 19.60
N GLY A 66 -3.15 19.21 18.77
CA GLY A 66 -1.81 18.64 18.87
C GLY A 66 -1.66 17.23 18.31
N GLU A 67 -2.71 16.65 17.72
CA GLU A 67 -2.60 15.34 17.05
C GLU A 67 -1.90 15.50 15.70
N ILE A 68 -0.89 14.64 15.47
CA ILE A 68 -0.08 14.64 14.25
C ILE A 68 -0.72 13.67 13.27
N VAL A 69 -0.81 14.07 12.00
CA VAL A 69 -1.25 13.19 10.91
C VAL A 69 -0.31 11.98 10.82
N ASP A 70 -0.76 10.80 11.22
CA ASP A 70 0.04 9.57 11.18
C ASP A 70 -0.69 8.36 10.58
N SER A 71 -1.93 8.58 10.13
CA SER A 71 -2.77 7.57 9.49
C SER A 71 -3.34 8.00 8.14
N ALA A 72 -3.80 7.02 7.36
CA ALA A 72 -4.47 7.28 6.07
C ALA A 72 -5.68 8.21 6.23
N LYS A 73 -6.51 7.96 7.24
CA LYS A 73 -7.74 8.72 7.47
C LYS A 73 -7.43 10.18 7.80
N GLU A 74 -6.46 10.41 8.67
CA GLU A 74 -6.03 11.76 9.04
C GLU A 74 -5.42 12.50 7.85
N ALA A 75 -4.61 11.82 7.03
CA ALA A 75 -4.03 12.42 5.83
C ALA A 75 -5.09 12.85 4.83
N LEU A 76 -6.14 12.02 4.64
CA LEU A 76 -7.28 12.37 3.80
C LEU A 76 -8.04 13.58 4.37
N MET A 77 -8.36 13.58 5.66
CA MET A 77 -9.09 14.68 6.31
C MET A 77 -8.31 16.00 6.26
N ALA A 78 -7.01 15.96 6.51
CA ALA A 78 -6.14 17.12 6.41
C ALA A 78 -6.05 17.63 4.97
N GLY A 79 -5.90 16.72 3.99
CA GLY A 79 -5.89 17.05 2.56
C GLY A 79 -7.19 17.72 2.13
N ASP A 80 -8.34 17.18 2.52
CA ASP A 80 -9.66 17.74 2.21
C ASP A 80 -9.88 19.11 2.85
N THR A 81 -9.42 19.30 4.08
CA THR A 81 -9.52 20.60 4.78
C THR A 81 -8.68 21.66 4.07
N ILE A 82 -7.44 21.32 3.68
CA ILE A 82 -6.58 22.22 2.92
C ILE A 82 -7.15 22.48 1.53
N GLN A 83 -7.73 21.48 0.89
CA GLN A 83 -8.41 21.64 -0.39
C GLN A 83 -9.56 22.64 -0.30
N GLN A 84 -10.39 22.53 0.74
CA GLN A 84 -11.47 23.48 0.99
C GLN A 84 -10.92 24.90 1.19
N HIS A 85 -9.88 25.06 2.00
CA HIS A 85 -9.22 26.34 2.19
C HIS A 85 -8.61 26.89 0.88
N ARG A 86 -7.93 26.06 0.09
CA ARG A 86 -7.38 26.45 -1.21
C ARG A 86 -8.48 26.95 -2.15
N ARG A 87 -9.64 26.28 -2.15
CA ARG A 87 -10.79 26.65 -3.00
C ARG A 87 -11.48 27.95 -2.56
N THR A 88 -11.33 28.39 -1.31
CA THR A 88 -11.79 29.73 -0.91
C THR A 88 -10.86 30.82 -1.46
N ILE A 89 -9.58 30.54 -1.68
CA ILE A 89 -8.64 31.45 -2.35
C ILE A 89 -8.98 31.57 -3.83
N ALA A 90 -9.11 30.45 -4.54
CA ALA A 90 -9.57 30.39 -5.93
C ALA A 90 -10.15 29.00 -6.23
N PRO A 91 -11.26 28.89 -6.98
CA PRO A 91 -11.87 27.57 -7.27
C PRO A 91 -10.93 26.64 -8.04
N THR A 92 -10.19 27.18 -9.01
CA THR A 92 -9.19 26.46 -9.80
C THR A 92 -7.92 27.27 -9.98
N TYR A 93 -6.85 26.62 -10.44
CA TYR A 93 -5.62 27.31 -10.83
C TYR A 93 -5.84 28.30 -11.97
N GLY A 94 -6.74 27.98 -12.91
CA GLY A 94 -7.11 28.88 -14.00
C GLY A 94 -7.76 30.17 -13.49
N ASP A 95 -8.66 30.04 -12.51
CA ASP A 95 -9.31 31.19 -11.86
C ASP A 95 -8.33 32.02 -11.02
N LEU A 96 -7.30 31.39 -10.45
CA LEU A 96 -6.25 32.07 -9.71
C LEU A 96 -5.46 33.01 -10.63
N VAL A 97 -4.97 32.49 -11.76
CA VAL A 97 -4.09 33.25 -12.66
C VAL A 97 -4.86 34.10 -13.67
N GLY A 98 -6.15 33.84 -13.88
CA GLY A 98 -7.02 34.62 -14.78
C GLY A 98 -6.48 34.68 -16.21
N GLY A 99 -5.92 33.59 -16.72
CA GLY A 99 -5.28 33.53 -18.04
C GLY A 99 -3.87 34.16 -18.11
N LYS A 100 -3.34 34.67 -17.00
CA LYS A 100 -1.96 35.16 -16.89
C LYS A 100 -1.03 34.03 -16.38
N LYS A 101 0.27 34.34 -16.27
CA LYS A 101 1.23 33.42 -15.64
C LYS A 101 1.20 33.53 -14.12
N TYR A 102 1.61 32.47 -13.45
CA TYR A 102 1.87 32.48 -12.02
C TYR A 102 2.88 33.56 -11.65
N ASP A 103 2.66 34.19 -10.51
CA ASP A 103 3.50 35.28 -9.99
C ASP A 103 3.86 34.93 -8.54
N PRO A 104 5.12 34.58 -8.25
CA PRO A 104 5.55 34.22 -6.91
C PRO A 104 5.58 35.41 -5.94
N THR A 105 5.54 36.65 -6.43
CA THR A 105 5.53 37.86 -5.60
C THR A 105 4.13 38.23 -5.11
N ASN A 106 3.10 37.68 -5.77
CA ASN A 106 1.72 37.86 -5.35
C ASN A 106 1.39 36.90 -4.19
N LEU A 107 1.09 37.45 -3.02
CA LEU A 107 0.78 36.68 -1.81
C LEU A 107 -0.37 35.69 -2.02
N ARG A 108 -1.38 36.01 -2.85
CA ARG A 108 -2.51 35.13 -3.14
C ARG A 108 -2.08 33.91 -3.98
N HIS A 109 -1.19 34.12 -4.93
CA HIS A 109 -0.63 33.03 -5.74
C HIS A 109 0.27 32.13 -4.89
N LEU A 110 1.10 32.74 -4.05
CA LEU A 110 2.02 32.04 -3.18
C LEU A 110 1.28 31.14 -2.17
N THR A 111 0.27 31.65 -1.47
CA THR A 111 -0.51 30.86 -0.50
C THR A 111 -1.32 29.76 -1.17
N TYR A 112 -1.89 30.02 -2.35
CA TYR A 112 -2.55 28.97 -3.14
C TYR A 112 -1.59 27.83 -3.51
N ALA A 113 -0.40 28.17 -4.01
CA ALA A 113 0.59 27.18 -4.40
C ALA A 113 1.11 26.36 -3.21
N GLN A 114 1.30 27.00 -2.05
CA GLN A 114 1.65 26.31 -0.81
C GLN A 114 0.56 25.34 -0.38
N ALA A 115 -0.71 25.77 -0.38
CA ALA A 115 -1.83 24.91 -0.04
C ALA A 115 -1.97 23.73 -1.03
N LEU A 116 -1.81 23.98 -2.33
CA LEU A 116 -1.83 22.95 -3.37
C LEU A 116 -0.74 21.88 -3.16
N ASN A 117 0.49 22.31 -2.84
CA ASN A 117 1.60 21.38 -2.58
C ASN A 117 1.34 20.55 -1.32
N LEU A 118 0.84 21.17 -0.25
CA LEU A 118 0.55 20.47 1.00
C LEU A 118 -0.62 19.49 0.85
N GLU A 119 -1.69 19.88 0.13
CA GLU A 119 -2.78 18.98 -0.26
C GLU A 119 -2.27 17.77 -1.04
N GLN A 120 -1.43 17.98 -2.05
CA GLN A 120 -0.86 16.90 -2.86
C GLN A 120 0.00 15.95 -2.01
N TYR A 121 0.82 16.49 -1.11
CA TYR A 121 1.62 15.69 -0.18
C TYR A 121 0.75 14.80 0.70
N LEU A 122 -0.34 15.33 1.26
CA LEU A 122 -1.27 14.58 2.11
C LEU A 122 -2.06 13.52 1.35
N TYR A 123 -2.49 13.79 0.11
CA TYR A 123 -3.12 12.77 -0.73
C TYR A 123 -2.13 11.68 -1.16
N LEU A 124 -0.87 12.02 -1.42
CA LEU A 124 0.19 11.03 -1.65
C LEU A 124 0.41 10.17 -0.41
N ALA A 125 0.37 10.76 0.80
CA ALA A 125 0.44 10.00 2.05
C ALA A 125 -0.77 9.07 2.22
N PHE A 126 -1.99 9.55 1.98
CA PHE A 126 -3.20 8.71 1.99
C PHE A 126 -3.08 7.51 1.05
N MET A 127 -2.68 7.75 -0.21
CA MET A 127 -2.44 6.69 -1.19
C MET A 127 -1.32 5.75 -0.75
N GLY A 128 -0.23 6.27 -0.21
CA GLY A 128 0.89 5.49 0.31
C GLY A 128 0.46 4.52 1.40
N PHE A 129 -0.29 4.99 2.40
CA PHE A 129 -0.85 4.13 3.44
C PHE A 129 -1.80 3.08 2.85
N GLY A 130 -2.70 3.47 1.94
CA GLY A 130 -3.60 2.54 1.26
C GLY A 130 -2.87 1.43 0.51
N VAL A 131 -1.82 1.77 -0.26
CA VAL A 131 -1.00 0.80 -0.98
C VAL A 131 -0.28 -0.14 -0.03
N THR A 132 0.28 0.36 1.08
CA THR A 132 0.94 -0.52 2.06
C THR A 132 -0.02 -1.53 2.68
N GLN A 133 -1.26 -1.13 3.01
CA GLN A 133 -2.29 -2.03 3.53
C GLN A 133 -2.66 -3.12 2.51
N ILE A 134 -2.84 -2.74 1.23
CA ILE A 134 -3.11 -3.69 0.14
C ILE A 134 -1.98 -4.72 0.01
N VAL A 135 -0.73 -4.26 0.04
CA VAL A 135 0.45 -5.14 -0.06
C VAL A 135 0.53 -6.12 1.11
N ILE A 136 0.23 -5.67 2.33
CA ILE A 136 0.16 -6.55 3.52
C ILE A 136 -0.94 -7.60 3.32
N PHE A 137 -2.14 -7.19 2.91
CA PHE A 137 -3.26 -8.11 2.71
C PHE A 137 -2.96 -9.17 1.64
N ILE A 138 -2.36 -8.77 0.51
CA ILE A 138 -1.90 -9.68 -0.54
C ILE A 138 -0.85 -10.65 0.02
N GLY A 139 0.10 -10.16 0.80
CA GLY A 139 1.12 -10.99 1.45
C GLY A 139 0.52 -12.06 2.36
N VAL A 140 -0.42 -11.68 3.22
CA VAL A 140 -1.14 -12.61 4.11
C VAL A 140 -1.94 -13.63 3.30
N PHE A 141 -2.64 -13.19 2.26
CA PHE A 141 -3.39 -14.09 1.37
C PHE A 141 -2.47 -15.13 0.70
N MET A 142 -1.30 -14.71 0.21
CA MET A 142 -0.32 -15.61 -0.40
C MET A 142 0.21 -16.66 0.59
N ILE A 143 0.39 -16.30 1.86
CA ILE A 143 0.77 -17.27 2.91
C ILE A 143 -0.33 -18.31 3.08
N ILE A 144 -1.59 -17.89 3.23
CA ILE A 144 -2.73 -18.79 3.40
C ILE A 144 -2.85 -19.74 2.21
N MET A 145 -2.79 -19.20 0.99
CA MET A 145 -2.85 -20.01 -0.22
C MET A 145 -1.66 -20.95 -0.37
N GLY A 146 -0.45 -20.49 -0.01
CA GLY A 146 0.75 -21.32 -0.02
C GLY A 146 0.64 -22.51 0.94
N ILE A 147 0.11 -22.29 2.15
CA ILE A 147 -0.15 -23.37 3.12
C ILE A 147 -1.20 -24.34 2.58
N ALA A 148 -2.29 -23.86 1.99
CA ALA A 148 -3.36 -24.70 1.45
C ALA A 148 -2.87 -25.59 0.27
N ILE A 149 -2.14 -25.01 -0.67
CA ILE A 149 -1.60 -25.72 -1.84
C ILE A 149 -0.51 -26.70 -1.39
N GLY A 150 0.42 -26.25 -0.54
CA GLY A 150 1.49 -27.08 0.00
C GLY A 150 0.95 -28.25 0.83
N GLY A 151 -0.04 -28.00 1.68
CA GLY A 151 -0.74 -29.01 2.47
C GLY A 151 -1.42 -30.07 1.59
N THR A 152 -2.09 -29.64 0.51
CA THR A 152 -2.68 -30.54 -0.49
C THR A 152 -1.60 -31.39 -1.19
N GLY A 153 -0.44 -30.81 -1.49
CA GLY A 153 0.70 -31.54 -2.00
C GLY A 153 1.21 -32.63 -1.03
N ILE A 154 1.26 -32.32 0.27
CA ILE A 154 1.69 -33.28 1.31
C ILE A 154 0.69 -34.44 1.44
N THR A 155 -0.62 -34.16 1.45
CA THR A 155 -1.65 -35.22 1.57
C THR A 155 -1.62 -36.16 0.37
N LEU A 156 -1.53 -35.62 -0.85
CA LEU A 156 -1.39 -36.41 -2.08
C LEU A 156 -0.08 -37.18 -2.18
N TYR A 157 0.99 -36.70 -1.55
CA TYR A 157 2.28 -37.42 -1.53
C TYR A 157 2.25 -38.64 -0.60
N LYS A 158 1.40 -38.60 0.44
CA LYS A 158 1.24 -39.69 1.42
C LYS A 158 0.25 -40.77 0.96
N SER A 159 -0.71 -40.44 0.09
CA SER A 159 -1.63 -41.38 -0.56
C SER A 159 -0.96 -42.17 -1.68
#